data_AF-A0A2A9GG77-F1
#
_entry.id   AF-A0A2A9GG77-F1
#
_cell.length_a   1.000
_cell.length_b   1.000
_cell.length_c   1.000
_cell.angle_alpha   90.00
_cell.angle_beta   90.00
_cell.angle_gamma   90.00
#
_symmetry.space_group_name_H-M   'P 1'
#
loop_
_entity.id
_entity.type
_entity.pdbx_description
1 polymer ?
#
loop_
_entity_poly.entity_id
_entity_poly.type
_entity_poly.pdbx_seq_one_letter_code
_entity_poly.pdbx_strand_id
1 'polypeptide(L)'
;MFQQPNRIGTVKTMAHEAIDALDALPADALRGAECDRDSCERLVTEGDVVGEDFREAGAEILRHLARIEPDETIAREFDSAMRRLRDAINASYRLAVDLGVEQRTAIRRAA
;
A
#
# COMPACT_ATOMS: atom_id res chain seq x y z
N MET A 1 -29.89 -11.17 6.93
CA MET A 1 -28.50 -11.66 7.02
C MET A 1 -27.61 -10.63 6.33
N PHE A 2 -26.94 -9.77 7.08
CA PHE A 2 -25.92 -8.91 6.49
C PHE A 2 -24.67 -9.77 6.27
N GLN A 3 -24.39 -10.11 5.01
CA GLN A 3 -23.05 -10.56 4.64
C GLN A 3 -22.12 -9.39 4.96
N GLN A 4 -21.32 -9.48 6.01
CA GLN A 4 -20.18 -8.59 6.14
C GLN A 4 -19.34 -8.85 4.89
N PRO A 5 -19.14 -7.85 4.01
CA PRO A 5 -18.21 -8.01 2.91
C PRO A 5 -16.88 -8.42 3.53
N ASN A 6 -16.20 -9.41 2.94
CA ASN A 6 -14.91 -9.88 3.40
C ASN A 6 -13.91 -8.72 3.37
N ARG A 7 -13.82 -7.94 4.46
CA ARG A 7 -13.06 -6.69 4.53
C ARG A 7 -11.57 -6.93 4.24
N ILE A 8 -11.04 -8.08 4.67
CA ILE A 8 -9.70 -8.53 4.34
C ILE A 8 -9.57 -8.74 2.83
N GLY A 9 -10.54 -9.41 2.22
CA GLY A 9 -10.61 -9.58 0.76
C GLY A 9 -10.59 -8.25 0.01
N THR A 10 -11.36 -7.27 0.48
CA THR A 10 -11.37 -5.91 -0.11
C THR A 10 -9.99 -5.26 -0.02
N VAL A 11 -9.34 -5.29 1.15
CA VAL A 11 -7.98 -4.71 1.30
C VAL A 11 -6.97 -5.44 0.41
N LYS A 12 -7.06 -6.77 0.28
CA LYS A 12 -6.20 -7.54 -0.63
C LYS A 12 -6.39 -7.13 -2.09
N THR A 13 -7.63 -6.94 -2.53
CA THR A 13 -7.92 -6.45 -3.88
C THR A 13 -7.35 -5.05 -4.10
N MET A 14 -7.58 -4.12 -3.16
CA MET A 14 -7.04 -2.77 -3.26
C MET A 14 -5.50 -2.74 -3.30
N ALA A 15 -4.86 -3.63 -2.54
CA ALA A 15 -3.40 -3.75 -2.52
C ALA A 15 -2.86 -4.27 -3.86
N HIS A 16 -3.50 -5.28 -4.48
CA HIS A 16 -3.13 -5.72 -5.83
C HIS A 16 -3.33 -4.61 -6.86
N GLU A 17 -4.48 -3.94 -6.86
CA GLU A 17 -4.75 -2.82 -7.77
C GLU A 17 -3.76 -1.66 -7.60
N ALA A 18 -3.23 -1.46 -6.39
CA ALA A 18 -2.18 -0.49 -6.13
C ALA A 18 -0.85 -0.92 -6.75
N ILE A 19 -0.44 -2.19 -6.61
CA ILE A 19 0.77 -2.72 -7.25
C ILE A 19 0.65 -2.66 -8.78
N ASP A 20 -0.48 -3.10 -9.35
CA ASP A 20 -0.72 -3.03 -10.79
C ASP A 20 -0.60 -1.59 -11.32
N ALA A 21 -1.09 -0.61 -10.55
CA ALA A 21 -0.98 0.80 -10.91
C ALA A 21 0.46 1.35 -10.78
N LEU A 22 1.26 0.82 -9.86
CA LEU A 22 2.69 1.15 -9.76
C LEU A 22 3.48 0.55 -10.93
N ASP A 23 3.17 -0.69 -11.32
CA ASP A 23 3.83 -1.38 -12.43
C ASP A 23 3.48 -0.79 -13.80
N ALA A 24 2.35 -0.07 -13.88
CA ALA A 24 1.98 0.70 -15.06
C ALA A 24 2.76 2.03 -15.21
N LEU A 25 3.50 2.46 -14.18
CA LEU A 25 4.36 3.64 -14.28
C LEU A 25 5.60 3.35 -15.14
N PRO A 26 6.24 4.39 -15.70
CA PRO A 26 7.55 4.24 -16.32
C PRO A 26 8.56 3.55 -15.40
N ALA A 27 9.40 2.68 -15.96
CA ALA A 27 10.32 1.84 -15.17
C ALA A 27 11.33 2.64 -14.32
N ASP A 28 11.58 3.91 -14.66
CA ASP A 28 12.45 4.80 -13.92
C ASP A 28 11.74 5.56 -12.79
N ALA A 29 10.40 5.58 -12.74
CA ALA A 29 9.63 6.24 -11.70
C ALA A 29 9.91 5.67 -10.29
N LEU A 30 10.23 4.38 -10.21
CA LEU A 30 10.53 3.70 -8.94
C LEU A 30 12.04 3.49 -8.72
N ARG A 31 12.89 4.10 -9.55
CA ARG A 31 14.34 4.05 -9.34
C ARG A 31 14.70 4.73 -8.03
N GLY A 32 15.30 4.00 -7.10
CA GLY A 32 15.60 4.44 -5.74
C GLY A 32 14.58 4.01 -4.68
N ALA A 33 13.48 3.36 -5.07
CA ALA A 33 12.47 2.77 -4.19
C ALA A 33 12.17 1.30 -4.54
N GLU A 34 13.07 0.63 -5.26
CA GLU A 34 12.88 -0.75 -5.72
C GLU A 34 12.72 -1.72 -4.54
N CYS A 35 13.54 -1.55 -3.49
CA CYS A 35 13.46 -2.40 -2.31
C CYS A 35 12.11 -2.30 -1.58
N ASP A 36 11.56 -1.09 -1.49
CA ASP A 36 10.24 -0.86 -0.87
C ASP A 36 9.13 -1.44 -1.75
N ARG A 37 9.24 -1.26 -3.09
CA ARG A 37 8.31 -1.85 -4.06
C ARG A 37 8.31 -3.38 -3.97
N ASP A 38 9.46 -4.03 -4.00
CA ASP A 38 9.58 -5.49 -3.94
C ASP A 38 9.10 -6.04 -2.58
N SER A 39 9.40 -5.33 -1.49
CA SER A 39 8.88 -5.67 -0.17
C SER A 39 7.36 -5.58 -0.12
N CYS A 40 6.79 -4.52 -0.71
CA CYS A 40 5.35 -4.32 -0.80
C CYS A 40 4.69 -5.41 -1.65
N GLU A 41 5.20 -5.68 -2.85
CA GLU A 41 4.68 -6.75 -3.74
C GLU A 41 4.70 -8.12 -3.06
N ARG A 42 5.79 -8.45 -2.36
CA ARG A 42 5.87 -9.70 -1.59
C ARG A 42 4.78 -9.80 -0.54
N LEU A 43 4.58 -8.75 0.26
CA LEU A 43 3.52 -8.71 1.29
C LEU A 43 2.12 -8.81 0.68
N VAL A 44 1.89 -8.18 -0.47
CA VAL A 44 0.62 -8.30 -1.21
C VAL A 44 0.39 -9.73 -1.69
N THR A 45 1.42 -10.36 -2.27
CA THR A 45 1.38 -11.73 -2.79
C THR A 45 1.15 -12.76 -1.68
N GLU A 46 1.83 -12.61 -0.55
CA GLU A 46 1.65 -13.45 0.65
C GLU A 46 0.32 -13.17 1.35
N GLY A 47 -0.30 -12.02 1.05
CA GLY A 47 -1.57 -11.58 1.60
C GLY A 47 -1.47 -10.91 2.97
N ASP A 48 -0.27 -10.54 3.39
CA ASP A 48 0.08 -9.86 4.65
C ASP A 48 -0.13 -8.34 4.57
N VAL A 49 -1.28 -7.94 4.04
CA VAL A 49 -1.64 -6.54 3.75
C VAL A 49 -2.20 -5.77 4.95
N VAL A 50 -2.39 -6.44 6.10
CA VAL A 50 -2.90 -5.82 7.35
C VAL A 50 -1.75 -5.51 8.32
N GLY A 51 -0.52 -5.95 7.99
CA GLY A 51 0.68 -5.69 8.79
C GLY A 51 1.13 -4.24 8.72
N GLU A 52 1.89 -3.82 9.73
CA GLU A 52 2.55 -2.51 9.74
C GLU A 52 3.59 -2.42 8.61
N ASP A 53 4.31 -3.52 8.33
CA ASP A 53 5.32 -3.59 7.28
C ASP A 53 4.77 -3.21 5.90
N PHE A 54 3.54 -3.62 5.57
CA PHE A 54 2.88 -3.23 4.31
C PHE A 54 2.61 -1.72 4.27
N ARG A 55 2.14 -1.15 5.38
CA ARG A 55 1.86 0.28 5.48
C ARG A 55 3.13 1.12 5.45
N GLU A 56 4.21 0.64 6.07
CA GLU A 56 5.50 1.30 6.08
C GLU A 56 6.15 1.31 4.70
N ALA A 57 6.27 0.13 4.05
CA ALA A 57 6.78 0.02 2.68
C ALA A 57 5.94 0.87 1.71
N GLY A 58 4.61 0.78 1.79
CA GLY A 58 3.72 1.61 0.98
C GLY A 58 3.90 3.12 1.23
N ALA A 59 4.15 3.53 2.47
CA ALA A 59 4.40 4.93 2.79
C ALA A 59 5.75 5.42 2.24
N GLU A 60 6.80 4.60 2.28
CA GLU A 60 8.09 4.96 1.67
C GLU A 60 7.98 5.14 0.16
N ILE A 61 7.27 4.24 -0.53
CA ILE A 61 6.97 4.39 -1.97
C ILE A 61 6.23 5.72 -2.22
N LEU A 62 5.22 6.06 -1.42
CA LEU A 62 4.51 7.35 -1.56
C LEU A 62 5.45 8.55 -1.35
N ARG A 63 6.36 8.49 -0.37
CA ARG A 63 7.34 9.56 -0.13
C ARG A 63 8.33 9.70 -1.28
N HIS A 64 8.74 8.59 -1.88
CA HIS A 64 9.58 8.58 -3.07
C HIS A 64 8.86 9.22 -4.25
N LEU A 65 7.66 8.74 -4.58
CA LEU A 65 6.86 9.25 -5.69
C LEU A 65 6.55 10.75 -5.54
N ALA A 66 6.26 11.23 -4.32
CA ALA A 66 5.98 12.63 -4.05
C ALA A 66 7.17 13.59 -4.34
N ARG A 67 8.39 13.08 -4.53
CA ARG A 67 9.57 13.89 -4.90
C ARG A 67 9.75 14.02 -6.41
N ILE A 68 9.01 13.24 -7.20
CA ILE A 68 9.10 13.23 -8.65
C ILE A 68 8.11 14.25 -9.19
N GLU A 69 8.57 15.08 -10.13
CA GLU A 69 7.70 15.93 -10.93
C GLU A 69 7.41 15.21 -12.25
N PRO A 70 6.22 14.58 -12.39
CA PRO A 70 5.86 13.89 -13.62
C PRO A 70 5.59 14.90 -14.74
N ASP A 71 5.98 14.56 -15.96
CA ASP A 71 5.53 15.31 -17.12
C ASP A 71 4.03 15.11 -17.39
N GLU A 72 3.45 15.97 -18.24
CA GLU A 72 2.01 15.97 -18.53
C GLU A 72 1.49 14.64 -19.11
N THR A 73 2.36 13.83 -19.73
CA THR A 73 1.95 12.58 -20.38
C THR A 73 1.74 11.45 -19.39
N ILE A 74 2.39 11.50 -18.22
CA ILE A 74 2.32 10.47 -17.17
C ILE A 74 1.72 10.97 -15.86
N ALA A 75 1.47 12.28 -15.74
CA ALA A 75 0.98 12.90 -14.50
C ALA A 75 -0.31 12.27 -13.98
N ARG A 76 -1.20 11.84 -14.89
CA ARG A 76 -2.47 11.21 -14.52
C ARG A 76 -2.25 9.81 -13.95
N GLU A 77 -1.44 9.00 -14.60
CA GLU A 77 -1.06 7.65 -14.16
C GLU A 77 -0.36 7.73 -12.81
N PHE A 78 0.53 8.70 -12.64
CA PHE A 78 1.27 8.97 -11.41
C PHE A 78 0.34 9.32 -10.23
N ASP A 79 -0.59 10.27 -10.41
CA ASP A 79 -1.60 10.60 -9.39
C ASP A 79 -2.50 9.39 -9.06
N SER A 80 -2.91 8.66 -10.11
CA SER A 80 -3.76 7.47 -10.00
C SER A 80 -3.09 6.36 -9.19
N ALA A 81 -1.80 6.10 -9.41
CA ALA A 81 -1.02 5.12 -8.67
C ALA A 81 -0.82 5.54 -7.20
N MET A 82 -0.39 6.78 -6.96
CA MET A 82 -0.26 7.32 -5.60
C MET A 82 -1.57 7.27 -4.82
N ARG A 83 -2.69 7.60 -5.47
CA ARG A 83 -4.01 7.55 -4.84
C ARG A 83 -4.40 6.13 -4.48
N ARG A 84 -4.27 5.16 -5.39
CA ARG A 84 -4.60 3.75 -5.10
C ARG A 84 -3.77 3.19 -3.95
N LEU A 85 -2.46 3.47 -3.95
CA LEU A 85 -1.57 3.04 -2.88
C LEU A 85 -1.99 3.66 -1.53
N ARG A 86 -2.28 4.96 -1.51
CA ARG A 86 -2.78 5.64 -0.30
C ARG A 86 -4.10 5.04 0.19
N ASP A 87 -5.03 4.75 -0.72
CA ASP A 87 -6.31 4.15 -0.37
C ASP A 87 -6.13 2.73 0.20
N ALA A 88 -5.22 1.93 -0.35
CA ALA A 88 -4.88 0.60 0.17
C ALA A 88 -4.26 0.65 1.57
N ILE A 89 -3.31 1.57 1.82
CA ILE A 89 -2.69 1.79 3.14
C ILE A 89 -3.74 2.22 4.17
N ASN A 90 -4.62 3.15 3.80
CA ASN A 90 -5.68 3.63 4.68
C ASN A 90 -6.69 2.53 5.01
N ALA A 91 -7.06 1.70 4.03
CA ALA A 91 -7.95 0.57 4.23
C ALA A 91 -7.31 -0.50 5.13
N SER A 92 -6.02 -0.78 4.93
CA SER A 92 -5.20 -1.64 5.79
C SER A 92 -5.21 -1.17 7.24
N TYR A 93 -4.94 0.12 7.47
CA TYR A 93 -4.95 0.69 8.82
C TYR A 93 -6.32 0.58 9.49
N ARG A 94 -7.40 0.98 8.80
CA ARG A 94 -8.77 0.87 9.34
C ARG A 94 -9.12 -0.57 9.73
N LEU A 95 -8.73 -1.53 8.88
CA LEU A 95 -8.95 -2.94 9.17
C LEU A 95 -8.10 -3.43 10.35
N ALA A 96 -6.85 -3.01 10.46
CA ALA A 96 -5.99 -3.34 11.59
C ALA A 96 -6.55 -2.81 12.93
N VAL A 97 -7.09 -1.58 12.91
CA VAL A 97 -7.80 -0.98 14.05
C VAL A 97 -9.06 -1.78 14.40
N ASP A 98 -9.90 -2.09 13.41
CA ASP A 98 -11.14 -2.88 13.60
C ASP A 98 -10.86 -4.28 14.19
N LEU A 99 -9.74 -4.90 13.79
CA LEU A 99 -9.32 -6.22 14.26
C LEU A 99 -8.56 -6.17 15.60
N GLY A 100 -8.29 -4.98 16.15
CA GLY A 100 -7.50 -4.81 17.37
C GLY A 100 -6.02 -5.20 17.23
N VAL A 101 -5.50 -5.27 16.00
CA VAL A 101 -4.12 -5.67 15.70
C VAL A 101 -3.14 -4.58 16.13
N GLU A 102 -3.50 -3.31 15.94
CA GLU A 102 -2.66 -2.15 16.31
C GLU A 102 -2.34 -2.09 17.82
N GLN A 103 -3.27 -2.52 18.67
CA GLN A 103 -3.07 -2.52 20.12
C GLN A 103 -2.04 -3.57 20.55
N ARG A 104 -1.87 -4.66 19.79
CA ARG A 104 -0.88 -5.72 20.09
C ARG A 104 0.52 -5.38 19.60
N THR A 105 0.66 -4.71 18.45
CA THR A 105 1.95 -4.23 17.94
C THR A 105 2.50 -3.08 18.78
N ALA A 106 1.66 -2.13 19.21
CA ALA A 106 2.09 -1.04 20.10
C ALA A 106 2.63 -1.55 21.45
N ILE A 107 1.97 -2.54 22.06
CA ILE A 107 2.44 -3.17 23.31
C ILE A 107 3.76 -3.92 23.09
N ARG A 108 3.95 -4.54 21.93
CA ARG A 108 5.18 -5.30 21.62
C ARG A 108 6.39 -4.41 21.30
N ARG A 109 6.20 -3.19 20.79
CA ARG A 109 7.30 -2.23 20.56
C ARG A 109 7.72 -1.47 21.83
N ALA A 110 6.89 -1.46 22.87
CA ALA A 110 7.15 -0.76 24.13
C ALA A 110 7.71 -1.66 25.26
N ALA A 111 7.90 -2.95 25.00
CA ALA A 111 8.44 -3.95 25.93
C ALA A 111 9.81 -4.45 25.46
#